data_AF-H1VH10-F1
#
_entry.id   AF-H1VH10-F1
#
_cell.length_a   1.000
_cell.length_b   1.000
_cell.length_c   1.000
_cell.angle_alpha   90.00
_cell.angle_beta   90.00
_cell.angle_gamma   90.00
#
_symmetry.space_group_name_H-M   'P 1'
#
loop_
_entity.id
_entity.type
_entity.pdbx_description
1 polymer ?
#
loop_
_entity_poly.entity_id
_entity_poly.type
_entity_poly.pdbx_seq_one_letter_code
_entity_poly.pdbx_strand_id
1 'polypeptide(L)'
;MAGDNDSEVPIAITALIIAIAALFAATLQILQAIFASARGLPNCNSVVMGGWSKGTKIRPKITQMRLEVKFEAPIIFLAPPNNTGKPESKNDVWCAEGTEASCRKSRLDWDTLFRDWHSKATEKVHTVDMELATWVYLLVAIEKMERDSKYWELGKFHREGYPGTVPKDLPEPTLAVKIQAKERSFDANPAIKKPFATSTISHLIELAAILGIYWKVFDRDSNQYRAEGNGYSLTGSRIADLGVQFTFEKTGDTSFKERRVIPTSEVKELCFGRVPTLFREKKNLDEDVEWQKELKTSSGTGIKVEILQMGSVEEIAETLTQIGCNGNTTLFYKEGKKHRHLFPGS
;
A
#
# COMPACT_ATOMS: atom_id res chain seq x y z
N MET A 1 48.66 -64.39 32.95
CA MET A 1 47.51 -63.55 32.53
C MET A 1 48.10 -62.27 31.94
N ALA A 2 48.47 -62.32 30.66
CA ALA A 2 49.05 -61.20 29.92
C ALA A 2 48.72 -61.47 28.46
N GLY A 3 47.74 -60.76 27.91
CA GLY A 3 47.24 -61.04 26.56
C GLY A 3 46.08 -60.17 26.07
N ASP A 4 45.59 -59.20 26.86
CA ASP A 4 44.40 -58.39 26.48
C ASP A 4 44.74 -56.97 26.02
N ASN A 5 45.94 -56.45 26.32
CA ASN A 5 46.29 -55.04 26.05
C ASN A 5 46.54 -54.71 24.56
N ASP A 6 46.96 -55.67 23.73
CA ASP A 6 47.32 -55.40 22.33
C ASP A 6 46.09 -55.13 21.44
N SER A 7 44.93 -55.65 21.82
CA SER A 7 43.64 -55.35 21.16
C SER A 7 42.98 -54.08 21.70
N GLU A 8 43.25 -53.68 22.93
CA GLU A 8 42.61 -52.50 23.56
C GLU A 8 43.05 -51.18 22.92
N VAL A 9 44.33 -51.03 22.57
CA VAL A 9 44.87 -49.80 21.98
C VAL A 9 44.23 -49.47 20.61
N PRO A 10 44.18 -50.39 19.61
CA PRO A 10 43.54 -50.10 18.33
C PRO A 10 42.02 -49.90 18.46
N ILE A 11 41.36 -50.59 19.40
CA ILE A 11 39.94 -50.36 19.71
C ILE A 11 39.74 -48.95 20.27
N ALA A 12 40.58 -48.51 21.20
CA ALA A 12 40.52 -47.17 21.80
C ALA A 12 40.77 -46.06 20.76
N ILE A 13 41.76 -46.24 19.87
CA ILE A 13 42.02 -45.30 18.77
C ILE A 13 40.81 -45.23 17.83
N THR A 14 40.23 -46.38 17.47
CA THR A 14 39.05 -46.45 16.59
C THR A 14 37.84 -45.76 17.26
N ALA A 15 37.61 -46.02 18.54
CA ALA A 15 36.55 -45.39 19.32
C ALA A 15 36.73 -43.86 19.41
N LEU A 16 37.96 -43.38 19.58
CA LEU A 16 38.28 -41.95 19.60
C LEU A 16 37.97 -41.28 18.26
N ILE A 17 38.34 -41.92 17.14
CA ILE A 17 38.03 -41.42 15.79
C ILE A 17 36.51 -41.34 15.58
N ILE A 18 35.78 -42.38 15.97
CA ILE A 18 34.31 -42.41 15.88
C ILE A 18 33.69 -41.31 16.75
N ALA A 19 34.19 -41.12 17.98
CA ALA A 19 33.72 -40.08 18.89
C ALA A 19 33.96 -38.66 18.35
N ILE A 20 35.13 -38.41 17.74
CA ILE A 20 35.44 -37.12 17.10
C ILE A 20 34.53 -36.88 15.90
N ALA A 21 34.34 -37.88 15.04
CA ALA A 21 33.44 -37.78 13.89
C ALA A 21 31.99 -37.55 14.32
N ALA A 22 31.53 -38.25 15.36
CA ALA A 22 30.21 -38.06 15.94
C ALA A 22 30.03 -36.66 16.54
N LEU A 23 31.04 -36.15 17.27
CA LEU A 23 31.03 -34.79 17.80
C LEU A 23 30.96 -33.75 16.68
N PHE A 24 31.73 -33.93 15.61
CA PHE A 24 31.71 -33.05 14.45
C PHE A 24 30.35 -33.07 13.72
N ALA A 25 29.76 -34.25 13.56
CA ALA A 25 28.42 -34.37 12.99
C ALA A 25 27.36 -33.69 13.88
N ALA A 26 27.44 -33.88 15.19
CA ALA A 26 26.53 -33.26 16.15
C ALA A 26 26.65 -31.72 16.15
N THR A 27 27.86 -31.17 16.06
CA THR A 27 28.06 -29.70 15.98
C THR A 27 27.50 -29.13 14.69
N LEU A 28 27.68 -29.80 13.55
CA LEU A 28 27.07 -29.39 12.28
C LEU A 28 25.55 -29.46 12.33
N GLN A 29 24.97 -30.50 12.95
CA GLN A 29 23.52 -30.63 13.12
C GLN A 29 22.94 -29.50 13.98
N ILE A 30 23.59 -29.16 15.10
CA ILE A 30 23.19 -28.04 15.95
C ILE A 30 23.28 -26.72 15.17
N LEU A 31 24.37 -26.50 14.43
CA LEU A 31 24.55 -25.28 13.63
C LEU A 31 23.46 -25.16 12.55
N GLN A 32 23.18 -26.25 11.84
CA GLN A 32 22.11 -26.30 10.85
C GLN A 32 20.74 -26.01 11.49
N ALA A 33 20.46 -26.55 12.68
CA ALA A 33 19.22 -26.28 13.41
C ALA A 33 19.09 -24.80 13.81
N ILE A 34 20.19 -24.18 14.26
CA ILE A 34 20.22 -22.74 14.59
C ILE A 34 19.96 -21.90 13.33
N PHE A 35 20.56 -22.22 12.19
CA PHE A 35 20.29 -21.49 10.94
C PHE A 35 18.87 -21.72 10.43
N ALA A 36 18.35 -22.96 10.52
CA ALA A 36 16.98 -23.29 10.15
C ALA A 36 15.94 -22.59 11.04
N SER A 37 16.32 -22.17 12.26
CA SER A 37 15.46 -21.39 13.16
C SER A 37 15.19 -19.95 12.67
N ALA A 38 15.99 -19.43 11.72
CA ALA A 38 15.87 -18.09 11.17
C ALA A 38 14.63 -17.95 10.27
N ARG A 39 13.45 -17.85 10.89
CA ARG A 39 12.16 -17.72 10.19
C ARG A 39 12.13 -16.48 9.30
N GLY A 40 11.69 -16.68 8.06
CA GLY A 40 11.49 -15.60 7.09
C GLY A 40 12.76 -15.05 6.44
N LEU A 41 13.97 -15.50 6.84
CA LEU A 41 15.23 -15.07 6.22
C LEU A 41 15.25 -15.26 4.69
N PRO A 42 14.80 -16.40 4.13
CA PRO A 42 14.78 -16.58 2.68
C PRO A 42 13.90 -15.57 1.95
N ASN A 43 12.91 -14.98 2.64
CA ASN A 43 11.98 -14.01 2.08
C ASN A 43 12.40 -12.55 2.31
N CYS A 44 13.57 -12.30 2.90
CA CYS A 44 14.10 -10.97 3.19
C CYS A 44 15.28 -10.57 2.28
N ASN A 45 15.39 -11.20 1.12
CA ASN A 45 16.44 -10.91 0.13
C ASN A 45 16.00 -9.77 -0.83
N SER A 46 16.94 -9.33 -1.67
CA SER A 46 16.70 -8.28 -2.67
C SER A 46 15.71 -8.69 -3.75
N VAL A 47 15.53 -9.98 -3.97
CA VAL A 47 14.58 -10.53 -4.95
C VAL A 47 13.13 -10.34 -4.49
N VAL A 48 12.87 -10.48 -3.18
CA VAL A 48 11.53 -10.32 -2.59
C VAL A 48 11.26 -8.87 -2.15
N MET A 49 12.24 -8.19 -1.55
CA MET A 49 12.02 -6.87 -0.95
C MET A 49 12.61 -5.71 -1.76
N GLY A 50 13.27 -5.99 -2.89
CA GLY A 50 14.03 -4.97 -3.61
C GLY A 50 15.09 -4.32 -2.70
N GLY A 51 15.22 -2.99 -2.80
CA GLY A 51 16.14 -2.21 -2.00
C GLY A 51 15.86 -2.22 -0.48
N TRP A 52 14.67 -2.66 -0.06
CA TRP A 52 14.32 -2.75 1.37
C TRP A 52 15.02 -3.90 2.10
N SER A 53 15.53 -4.90 1.36
CA SER A 53 16.31 -6.00 1.92
C SER A 53 17.54 -5.54 2.72
N LYS A 54 18.09 -4.35 2.40
CA LYS A 54 19.19 -3.71 3.14
C LYS A 54 18.85 -3.41 4.61
N GLY A 55 17.56 -3.30 4.95
CA GLY A 55 17.09 -3.11 6.32
C GLY A 55 17.02 -4.40 7.15
N THR A 56 17.32 -5.55 6.55
CA THR A 56 17.25 -6.85 7.23
C THR A 56 18.45 -7.04 8.17
N LYS A 57 18.16 -7.39 9.42
CA LYS A 57 19.16 -7.62 10.47
C LYS A 57 18.91 -8.97 11.12
N ILE A 58 19.96 -9.78 11.24
CA ILE A 58 19.93 -11.04 11.97
C ILE A 58 20.49 -10.78 13.38
N ARG A 59 19.73 -11.16 14.42
CA ARG A 59 20.16 -11.04 15.82
C ARG A 59 20.19 -12.42 16.49
N PRO A 60 21.33 -12.85 17.06
CA PRO A 60 21.38 -14.10 17.81
C PRO A 60 20.67 -13.94 19.16
N LYS A 61 19.72 -14.84 19.45
CA LYS A 61 19.07 -14.98 20.76
C LYS A 61 19.70 -16.17 21.49
N ILE A 62 20.83 -15.92 22.16
CA ILE A 62 21.65 -16.94 22.83
C ILE A 62 20.83 -17.73 23.87
N THR A 63 19.96 -17.05 24.62
CA THR A 63 19.10 -17.69 25.65
C THR A 63 18.09 -18.69 25.07
N GLN A 64 17.74 -18.57 23.80
CA GLN A 64 16.78 -19.44 23.11
C GLN A 64 17.45 -20.29 22.02
N MET A 65 18.79 -20.25 21.93
CA MET A 65 19.60 -20.91 20.90
C MET A 65 19.03 -20.77 19.48
N ARG A 66 18.62 -19.55 19.10
CA ARG A 66 18.01 -19.28 17.79
C ARG A 66 18.40 -17.93 17.22
N LEU A 67 18.14 -17.76 15.93
CA LEU A 67 18.33 -16.49 15.22
C LEU A 67 16.99 -15.77 15.03
N GLU A 68 16.93 -14.51 15.45
CA GLU A 68 15.83 -13.61 15.13
C GLU A 68 16.14 -12.84 13.85
N VAL A 69 15.19 -12.83 12.92
CA VAL A 69 15.27 -12.04 11.69
C VAL A 69 14.38 -10.82 11.86
N LYS A 70 15.00 -9.65 11.88
CA LYS A 70 14.32 -8.36 11.83
C LYS A 70 14.39 -7.82 10.41
N PHE A 71 13.31 -7.24 9.93
CA PHE A 71 13.22 -6.65 8.60
C PHE A 71 12.53 -5.30 8.66
N GLU A 72 12.69 -4.49 7.64
CA GLU A 72 12.01 -3.20 7.54
C GLU A 72 10.96 -3.26 6.43
N ALA A 73 9.76 -2.76 6.72
CA ALA A 73 8.67 -2.67 5.77
C ALA A 73 7.98 -1.31 5.87
N PRO A 74 7.36 -0.81 4.79
CA PRO A 74 6.74 0.50 4.80
C PRO A 74 5.39 0.50 5.53
N ILE A 75 5.15 1.58 6.28
CA ILE A 75 3.81 2.07 6.59
C ILE A 75 3.45 3.08 5.50
N ILE A 76 2.31 2.88 4.85
CA ILE A 76 1.85 3.73 3.75
C ILE A 76 0.52 4.35 4.16
N PHE A 77 0.43 5.68 4.09
CA PHE A 77 -0.77 6.43 4.49
C PHE A 77 -0.89 7.72 3.68
N LEU A 78 -2.08 8.30 3.60
CA LEU A 78 -2.26 9.60 2.95
C LEU A 78 -2.50 10.70 3.99
N ALA A 79 -1.80 11.81 3.82
CA ALA A 79 -1.89 12.96 4.68
C ALA A 79 -1.58 14.24 3.90
N PRO A 80 -1.99 15.41 4.39
CA PRO A 80 -1.53 16.68 3.84
C PRO A 80 0.00 16.73 3.79
N PRO A 81 0.62 17.31 2.76
CA PRO A 81 2.09 17.36 2.64
C PRO A 81 2.76 17.97 3.87
N ASN A 82 2.16 19.03 4.43
CA ASN A 82 2.67 19.76 5.59
C ASN A 82 2.41 19.06 6.94
N ASN A 83 1.71 17.91 6.94
CA ASN A 83 1.41 17.18 8.18
C ASN A 83 2.68 16.59 8.82
N THR A 84 2.98 16.97 10.06
CA THR A 84 4.11 16.47 10.85
C THR A 84 3.77 15.20 11.65
N GLY A 85 2.51 14.78 11.65
CA GLY A 85 2.05 13.55 12.28
C GLY A 85 2.74 12.32 11.70
N LYS A 86 3.28 11.48 12.59
CA LYS A 86 3.96 10.24 12.23
C LYS A 86 3.35 9.05 12.98
N PRO A 87 3.03 7.94 12.30
CA PRO A 87 2.51 6.72 12.95
C PRO A 87 3.47 6.17 14.01
N GLU A 88 4.77 6.20 13.75
CA GLU A 88 5.81 5.88 14.73
C GLU A 88 6.71 7.07 15.03
N SER A 89 7.12 7.22 16.29
CA SER A 89 7.93 8.35 16.73
C SER A 89 9.39 8.31 16.29
N LYS A 90 9.93 7.12 16.01
CA LYS A 90 11.38 6.91 15.83
C LYS A 90 11.90 7.15 14.42
N ASN A 91 11.09 6.88 13.40
CA ASN A 91 11.53 6.87 12.02
C ASN A 91 11.00 8.09 11.26
N ASP A 92 11.78 8.54 10.29
CA ASP A 92 11.39 9.66 9.44
C ASP A 92 10.26 9.28 8.48
N VAL A 93 9.43 10.27 8.17
CA VAL A 93 8.35 10.19 7.21
C VAL A 93 8.74 11.02 5.99
N TRP A 94 8.52 10.50 4.80
CA TRP A 94 8.71 11.25 3.56
C TRP A 94 7.49 11.11 2.65
N CYS A 95 7.34 12.07 1.74
CA CYS A 95 6.31 12.04 0.71
C CYS A 95 6.84 11.33 -0.54
N ALA A 96 5.98 10.58 -1.22
CA ALA A 96 6.23 10.17 -2.60
C ALA A 96 6.00 11.37 -3.52
N GLU A 97 6.99 11.70 -4.34
CA GLU A 97 6.97 12.91 -5.17
C GLU A 97 7.21 12.60 -6.65
N GLY A 98 7.49 11.35 -7.00
CA GLY A 98 7.89 10.97 -8.36
C GLY A 98 9.23 11.56 -8.77
N THR A 99 10.11 11.88 -7.81
CA THR A 99 11.47 12.37 -8.05
C THR A 99 12.49 11.28 -7.77
N GLU A 100 13.70 11.44 -8.29
CA GLU A 100 14.79 10.50 -8.01
C GLU A 100 15.09 10.44 -6.50
N ALA A 101 14.99 11.58 -5.81
CA ALA A 101 15.18 11.66 -4.37
C ALA A 101 14.08 10.89 -3.60
N SER A 102 12.79 11.03 -3.96
CA SER A 102 11.71 10.29 -3.31
C SER A 102 11.84 8.78 -3.56
N CYS A 103 12.16 8.37 -4.79
CA CYS A 103 12.37 6.96 -5.13
C CYS A 103 13.52 6.33 -4.34
N ARG A 104 14.66 7.02 -4.22
CA ARG A 104 15.80 6.54 -3.43
C ARG A 104 15.46 6.42 -1.94
N LYS A 105 14.69 7.37 -1.37
CA LYS A 105 14.17 7.27 0.01
C LYS A 105 13.23 6.08 0.18
N SER A 106 12.36 5.85 -0.82
CA SER A 106 11.47 4.68 -0.94
C SER A 106 12.21 3.38 -1.29
N ARG A 107 13.56 3.42 -1.40
CA ARG A 107 14.45 2.29 -1.72
C ARG A 107 14.13 1.60 -3.03
N LEU A 108 13.67 2.39 -3.99
CA LEU A 108 13.40 1.99 -5.36
C LEU A 108 14.57 2.39 -6.26
N ASP A 109 14.81 1.60 -7.30
CA ASP A 109 15.81 1.92 -8.31
C ASP A 109 15.18 2.83 -9.38
N TRP A 110 15.55 4.11 -9.38
CA TRP A 110 15.04 5.08 -10.35
C TRP A 110 15.30 4.67 -11.79
N ASP A 111 16.47 4.11 -12.07
CA ASP A 111 16.91 3.83 -13.44
C ASP A 111 16.18 2.63 -14.02
N THR A 112 16.06 1.57 -13.22
CA THR A 112 15.26 0.40 -13.61
C THR A 112 13.79 0.78 -13.84
N LEU A 113 13.24 1.68 -13.03
CA LEU A 113 11.82 2.06 -13.14
C LEU A 113 11.52 2.97 -14.33
N PHE A 114 12.43 3.89 -14.65
CA PHE A 114 12.08 5.05 -15.46
C PHE A 114 12.99 5.26 -16.67
N ARG A 115 14.21 4.72 -16.68
CA ARG A 115 15.16 4.84 -17.79
C ARG A 115 14.86 3.81 -18.89
N ASP A 116 14.48 2.60 -18.48
CA ASP A 116 14.10 1.51 -19.39
C ASP A 116 12.68 1.63 -19.97
N TRP A 117 11.94 2.69 -19.63
CA TRP A 117 10.54 2.89 -20.03
C TRP A 117 10.35 3.13 -21.55
N HIS A 118 11.40 3.52 -22.27
CA HIS A 118 11.36 3.52 -23.75
C HIS A 118 11.31 2.10 -24.34
N SER A 119 11.65 1.08 -23.55
CA SER A 119 11.47 -0.31 -23.93
C SER A 119 10.10 -0.79 -23.44
N LYS A 120 9.22 -1.22 -24.36
CA LYS A 120 7.96 -1.93 -24.02
C LYS A 120 8.20 -3.25 -23.26
N ALA A 121 9.45 -3.61 -22.98
CA ALA A 121 9.86 -4.87 -22.36
C ALA A 121 9.71 -4.84 -20.83
N THR A 122 10.08 -3.76 -20.15
CA THR A 122 9.98 -3.65 -18.68
C THR A 122 8.54 -3.69 -18.16
N GLU A 123 7.56 -3.17 -18.93
CA GLU A 123 6.15 -3.30 -18.56
C GLU A 123 5.61 -4.73 -18.67
N LYS A 124 6.19 -5.58 -19.54
CA LYS A 124 5.87 -7.01 -19.66
C LYS A 124 6.56 -7.86 -18.60
N VAL A 125 7.81 -7.55 -18.24
CA VAL A 125 8.63 -8.33 -17.31
C VAL A 125 8.02 -8.35 -15.88
N HIS A 126 7.44 -7.24 -15.41
CA HIS A 126 6.87 -7.18 -14.07
C HIS A 126 5.58 -7.98 -13.84
N THR A 127 4.89 -8.43 -14.90
CA THR A 127 3.75 -9.35 -14.76
C THR A 127 4.18 -10.81 -14.52
N VAL A 128 5.46 -11.12 -14.75
CA VAL A 128 6.02 -12.49 -14.68
C VAL A 128 6.81 -12.71 -13.38
N ASP A 129 7.47 -11.67 -12.84
CA ASP A 129 8.25 -11.76 -11.60
C ASP A 129 7.38 -11.72 -10.34
N MET A 130 6.68 -12.81 -10.01
CA MET A 130 5.87 -12.95 -8.78
C MET A 130 6.67 -13.01 -7.47
N GLU A 131 7.98 -12.77 -7.53
CA GLU A 131 8.89 -12.95 -6.41
C GLU A 131 8.91 -11.72 -5.48
N LEU A 132 8.76 -10.52 -6.05
CA LEU A 132 8.71 -9.28 -5.29
C LEU A 132 7.44 -9.19 -4.42
N ALA A 133 7.58 -8.58 -3.25
CA ALA A 133 6.46 -8.27 -2.39
C ALA A 133 5.56 -7.22 -3.06
N THR A 134 4.25 -7.44 -3.00
CA THR A 134 3.24 -6.64 -3.71
C THR A 134 3.27 -5.16 -3.36
N TRP A 135 3.67 -4.82 -2.13
CA TRP A 135 3.81 -3.44 -1.71
C TRP A 135 4.99 -2.72 -2.39
N VAL A 136 6.00 -3.43 -2.90
CA VAL A 136 7.07 -2.82 -3.72
C VAL A 136 6.46 -2.30 -5.02
N TYR A 137 5.61 -3.09 -5.68
CA TYR A 137 4.88 -2.64 -6.87
C TYR A 137 3.92 -1.49 -6.57
N LEU A 138 3.31 -1.47 -5.38
CA LEU A 138 2.50 -0.34 -4.95
C LEU A 138 3.34 0.94 -4.84
N LEU A 139 4.51 0.88 -4.21
CA LEU A 139 5.42 2.04 -4.12
C LEU A 139 5.86 2.52 -5.51
N VAL A 140 6.16 1.59 -6.42
CA VAL A 140 6.46 1.90 -7.82
C VAL A 140 5.28 2.60 -8.50
N ALA A 141 4.05 2.09 -8.31
CA ALA A 141 2.85 2.68 -8.88
C ALA A 141 2.62 4.11 -8.37
N ILE A 142 2.85 4.36 -7.08
CA ILE A 142 2.69 5.67 -6.45
C ILE A 142 3.72 6.67 -7.01
N GLU A 143 5.01 6.32 -7.04
CA GLU A 143 6.05 7.21 -7.58
C GLU A 143 5.86 7.45 -9.09
N LYS A 144 5.42 6.43 -9.83
CA LYS A 144 5.07 6.58 -11.25
C LYS A 144 3.88 7.50 -11.46
N MET A 145 2.84 7.36 -10.64
CA MET A 145 1.65 8.22 -10.68
C MET A 145 2.04 9.69 -10.49
N GLU A 146 2.84 10.00 -9.47
CA GLU A 146 3.32 11.36 -9.20
C GLU A 146 4.13 11.93 -10.37
N ARG A 147 5.10 11.16 -10.88
CA ARG A 147 5.99 11.58 -11.97
C ARG A 147 5.23 11.82 -13.27
N ASP A 148 4.45 10.83 -13.70
CA ASP A 148 3.76 10.84 -14.99
C ASP A 148 2.68 11.93 -15.01
N SER A 149 2.01 12.16 -13.88
CA SER A 149 1.04 13.25 -13.70
C SER A 149 1.70 14.61 -13.89
N LYS A 150 2.79 14.89 -13.16
CA LYS A 150 3.52 16.16 -13.23
C LYS A 150 4.08 16.41 -14.63
N TYR A 151 4.66 15.38 -15.25
CA TYR A 151 5.19 15.48 -16.61
C TYR A 151 4.08 15.80 -17.63
N TRP A 152 2.93 15.15 -17.50
CA TRP A 152 1.79 15.41 -18.38
C TRP A 152 1.22 16.83 -18.19
N GLU A 153 1.10 17.29 -16.95
CA GLU A 153 0.66 18.66 -16.63
C GLU A 153 1.60 19.72 -17.19
N LEU A 154 2.91 19.59 -16.93
CA LEU A 154 3.93 20.49 -17.47
C LEU A 154 3.89 20.54 -19.01
N GLY A 155 3.75 19.38 -19.65
CA GLY A 155 3.58 19.30 -21.10
C GLY A 155 2.30 19.96 -21.60
N LYS A 156 1.21 19.95 -20.82
CA LYS A 156 -0.03 20.65 -21.13
C LYS A 156 0.17 22.17 -21.05
N PHE A 157 0.74 22.67 -19.96
CA PHE A 157 1.05 24.09 -19.81
C PHE A 157 1.91 24.62 -20.97
N HIS A 158 2.94 23.86 -21.37
CA HIS A 158 3.80 24.24 -22.48
C HIS A 158 3.05 24.35 -23.81
N ARG A 159 2.13 23.41 -24.09
CA ARG A 159 1.29 23.45 -25.31
C ARG A 159 0.29 24.60 -25.32
N GLU A 160 -0.19 25.00 -24.14
CA GLU A 160 -1.12 26.12 -23.97
C GLU A 160 -0.41 27.49 -23.97
N GLY A 161 0.90 27.52 -24.24
CA GLY A 161 1.67 28.76 -24.39
C GLY A 161 2.11 29.38 -23.08
N TYR A 162 1.93 28.70 -21.94
CA TYR A 162 2.51 29.14 -20.69
C TYR A 162 4.03 28.93 -20.73
N PRO A 163 4.82 29.91 -20.25
CA PRO A 163 6.26 29.69 -20.06
C PRO A 163 6.37 28.49 -19.13
N GLY A 164 7.13 27.45 -19.47
CA GLY A 164 7.13 26.12 -18.81
C GLY A 164 7.40 26.07 -17.29
N THR A 165 7.38 27.21 -16.61
CA THR A 165 7.15 27.40 -15.19
C THR A 165 5.68 27.26 -14.81
N VAL A 166 5.42 26.38 -13.84
CA VAL A 166 4.16 26.28 -13.10
C VAL A 166 3.78 27.68 -12.59
N PRO A 167 2.57 28.21 -12.92
CA PRO A 167 2.08 29.45 -12.32
C PRO A 167 2.26 29.47 -10.80
N LYS A 168 2.84 30.56 -10.26
CA LYS A 168 3.09 30.70 -8.81
C LYS A 168 1.81 30.65 -7.97
N ASP A 169 0.68 30.97 -8.58
CA ASP A 169 -0.63 31.03 -7.94
C ASP A 169 -1.39 29.68 -7.99
N LEU A 170 -0.76 28.61 -8.49
CA LEU A 170 -1.38 27.29 -8.44
C LEU A 170 -1.47 26.80 -6.99
N PRO A 171 -2.64 26.28 -6.57
CA PRO A 171 -2.81 25.76 -5.23
C PRO A 171 -1.86 24.58 -4.99
N GLU A 172 -1.26 24.54 -3.80
CA GLU A 172 -0.43 23.42 -3.39
C GLU A 172 -1.26 22.13 -3.30
N PRO A 173 -0.65 20.95 -3.56
CA PRO A 173 -1.32 19.68 -3.35
C PRO A 173 -1.80 19.56 -1.90
N THR A 174 -3.07 19.23 -1.69
CA THR A 174 -3.65 19.09 -0.34
C THR A 174 -3.56 17.67 0.20
N LEU A 175 -3.10 16.71 -0.62
CA LEU A 175 -2.94 15.32 -0.24
C LEU A 175 -1.67 14.74 -0.85
N ALA A 176 -0.89 14.03 -0.05
CA ALA A 176 0.28 13.29 -0.50
C ALA A 176 0.30 11.89 0.10
N VAL A 177 0.88 10.94 -0.63
CA VAL A 177 1.21 9.63 -0.07
C VAL A 177 2.47 9.76 0.77
N LYS A 178 2.35 9.42 2.05
CA LYS A 178 3.46 9.39 3.00
C LYS A 178 3.89 7.96 3.29
N ILE A 179 5.20 7.80 3.41
CA ILE A 179 5.84 6.51 3.64
C ILE A 179 6.73 6.64 4.89
N GLN A 180 6.65 5.64 5.76
CA GLN A 180 7.51 5.52 6.94
C GLN A 180 8.07 4.10 7.00
N ALA A 181 9.39 3.96 7.15
CA ALA A 181 9.98 2.65 7.40
C ALA A 181 9.64 2.18 8.83
N LYS A 182 9.30 0.90 9.00
CA LYS A 182 9.07 0.27 10.31
C LYS A 182 9.84 -1.03 10.43
N GLU A 183 10.59 -1.18 11.53
CA GLU A 183 11.25 -2.44 11.87
C GLU A 183 10.21 -3.44 12.39
N ARG A 184 10.25 -4.67 11.86
CA ARG A 184 9.37 -5.78 12.19
C ARG A 184 10.19 -7.04 12.43
N SER A 185 9.59 -8.02 13.12
CA SER A 185 10.16 -9.33 13.39
C SER A 185 9.13 -10.40 13.05
N PHE A 186 9.56 -11.48 12.38
CA PHE A 186 8.71 -12.65 12.14
C PHE A 186 8.31 -13.38 13.43
N ASP A 187 9.03 -13.17 14.53
CA ASP A 187 8.67 -13.71 15.83
C ASP A 187 7.34 -13.14 16.35
N ALA A 188 7.00 -11.90 15.97
CA ALA A 188 5.79 -11.24 16.43
C ALA A 188 4.52 -11.78 15.74
N ASN A 189 4.66 -12.31 14.52
CA ASN A 189 3.54 -12.94 13.81
C ASN A 189 4.02 -14.13 12.97
N PRO A 190 3.99 -15.36 13.54
CA PRO A 190 4.52 -16.55 12.89
C PRO A 190 3.65 -17.05 11.73
N ALA A 191 2.40 -16.57 11.58
CA ALA A 191 1.53 -16.97 10.48
C ALA A 191 1.99 -16.41 9.12
N ILE A 192 2.82 -15.37 9.15
CA ILE A 192 3.22 -14.65 7.95
C ILE A 192 4.60 -15.12 7.51
N LYS A 193 4.68 -15.60 6.26
CA LYS A 193 5.93 -16.06 5.67
C LYS A 193 6.67 -14.96 4.90
N LYS A 194 5.95 -14.01 4.30
CA LYS A 194 6.52 -12.93 3.46
C LYS A 194 6.44 -11.57 4.17
N PRO A 195 7.42 -10.67 3.96
CA PRO A 195 7.38 -9.32 4.53
C PRO A 195 6.16 -8.54 4.01
N PHE A 196 5.47 -7.85 4.91
CA PHE A 196 4.22 -7.14 4.62
C PHE A 196 4.31 -5.67 5.03
N ALA A 197 3.75 -4.81 4.18
CA ALA A 197 3.54 -3.40 4.47
C ALA A 197 2.32 -3.21 5.38
N THR A 198 2.14 -1.99 5.91
CA THR A 198 1.00 -1.66 6.78
C THR A 198 0.32 -0.40 6.29
N SER A 199 -1.01 -0.45 6.23
CA SER A 199 -1.86 0.70 5.97
C SER A 199 -3.18 0.51 6.70
N THR A 200 -3.98 1.56 6.80
CA THR A 200 -5.37 1.44 7.26
C THR A 200 -6.27 1.16 6.05
N ILE A 201 -7.44 0.56 6.29
CA ILE A 201 -8.42 0.34 5.21
C ILE A 201 -8.82 1.67 4.57
N SER A 202 -8.95 2.75 5.34
CA SER A 202 -9.30 4.07 4.81
C SER A 202 -8.26 4.57 3.82
N HIS A 203 -6.98 4.55 4.21
CA HIS A 203 -5.89 4.95 3.33
C HIS A 203 -5.76 4.02 2.12
N LEU A 204 -6.08 2.74 2.25
CA LEU A 204 -6.05 1.84 1.11
C LEU A 204 -7.15 2.16 0.09
N ILE A 205 -8.36 2.53 0.55
CA ILE A 205 -9.44 3.00 -0.33
C ILE A 205 -9.01 4.30 -1.02
N GLU A 206 -8.43 5.25 -0.28
CA GLU A 206 -7.91 6.50 -0.82
C GLU A 206 -6.77 6.26 -1.84
N LEU A 207 -5.83 5.35 -1.53
CA LEU A 207 -4.75 4.91 -2.42
C LEU A 207 -5.30 4.32 -3.72
N ALA A 208 -6.33 3.47 -3.62
CA ALA A 208 -6.98 2.90 -4.78
C ALA A 208 -7.54 4.02 -5.68
N ALA A 209 -8.26 4.98 -5.10
CA ALA A 209 -8.84 6.10 -5.84
C ALA A 209 -7.78 6.94 -6.56
N ILE A 210 -6.70 7.37 -5.88
CA ILE A 210 -5.64 8.18 -6.52
C ILE A 210 -4.91 7.41 -7.63
N LEU A 211 -4.82 6.09 -7.53
CA LEU A 211 -4.22 5.24 -8.56
C LEU A 211 -5.19 4.95 -9.72
N GLY A 212 -6.44 5.44 -9.67
CA GLY A 212 -7.46 5.18 -10.68
C GLY A 212 -8.04 3.76 -10.60
N ILE A 213 -7.95 3.13 -9.43
CA ILE A 213 -8.50 1.81 -9.12
C ILE A 213 -9.84 2.02 -8.43
N TYR A 214 -10.87 1.31 -8.86
CA TYR A 214 -12.21 1.44 -8.31
C TYR A 214 -12.72 0.10 -7.79
N TRP A 215 -13.46 0.13 -6.69
CA TRP A 215 -13.98 -1.06 -6.03
C TRP A 215 -15.11 -1.68 -6.84
N LYS A 216 -15.00 -2.97 -7.13
CA LYS A 216 -16.07 -3.80 -7.71
C LYS A 216 -16.88 -4.49 -6.62
N VAL A 217 -16.18 -4.95 -5.60
CA VAL A 217 -16.76 -5.58 -4.41
C VAL A 217 -16.01 -5.04 -3.21
N PHE A 218 -16.73 -4.45 -2.27
CA PHE A 218 -16.21 -4.04 -0.98
C PHE A 218 -17.21 -4.47 0.08
N ASP A 219 -17.11 -5.74 0.48
CA ASP A 219 -18.02 -6.37 1.44
C ASP A 219 -17.25 -6.78 2.68
N ARG A 220 -17.52 -6.05 3.77
CA ARG A 220 -16.89 -6.28 5.07
C ARG A 220 -17.48 -7.48 5.81
N ASP A 221 -18.75 -7.80 5.54
CA ASP A 221 -19.46 -8.87 6.23
C ASP A 221 -19.02 -10.22 5.69
N SER A 222 -18.92 -10.34 4.35
CA SER A 222 -18.42 -11.56 3.69
C SER A 222 -16.89 -11.62 3.55
N ASN A 223 -16.16 -10.57 3.95
CA ASN A 223 -14.71 -10.43 3.78
C ASN A 223 -14.25 -10.54 2.32
N GLN A 224 -15.05 -10.02 1.38
CA GLN A 224 -14.74 -9.99 -0.03
C GLN A 224 -14.35 -8.59 -0.47
N TYR A 225 -13.11 -8.45 -0.94
CA TYR A 225 -12.59 -7.17 -1.39
C TYR A 225 -11.93 -7.34 -2.76
N ARG A 226 -12.46 -6.63 -3.75
CA ARG A 226 -11.91 -6.61 -5.11
C ARG A 226 -12.06 -5.23 -5.72
N ALA A 227 -10.93 -4.69 -6.17
CA ALA A 227 -10.85 -3.47 -6.95
C ALA A 227 -10.01 -3.70 -8.20
N GLU A 228 -10.33 -2.97 -9.27
CA GLU A 228 -9.58 -2.98 -10.52
C GLU A 228 -9.69 -1.62 -11.19
N GLY A 229 -8.67 -1.23 -11.94
CA GLY A 229 -8.68 0.03 -12.68
C GLY A 229 -7.28 0.50 -13.02
N ASN A 230 -7.18 1.30 -14.07
CA ASN A 230 -5.92 1.91 -14.54
C ASN A 230 -4.73 0.91 -14.65
N GLY A 231 -4.99 -0.33 -15.06
CA GLY A 231 -3.95 -1.36 -15.21
C GLY A 231 -3.48 -2.03 -13.92
N TYR A 232 -4.21 -1.83 -12.81
CA TYR A 232 -3.95 -2.47 -11.51
C TYR A 232 -5.15 -3.26 -11.00
N SER A 233 -4.88 -4.24 -10.14
CA SER A 233 -5.89 -4.95 -9.35
C SER A 233 -5.48 -5.00 -7.88
N LEU A 234 -6.49 -4.93 -7.02
CA LEU A 234 -6.34 -5.04 -5.58
C LEU A 234 -7.34 -6.08 -5.07
N THR A 235 -6.85 -7.15 -4.47
CA THR A 235 -7.69 -8.21 -3.90
C THR A 235 -7.39 -8.36 -2.42
N GLY A 236 -8.42 -8.52 -1.59
CA GLY A 236 -8.28 -8.63 -0.14
C GLY A 236 -8.86 -9.93 0.40
N SER A 237 -8.23 -10.44 1.45
CA SER A 237 -8.70 -11.62 2.19
C SER A 237 -8.40 -11.47 3.68
N ARG A 238 -9.20 -12.12 4.53
CA ARG A 238 -8.98 -12.10 5.98
C ARG A 238 -7.94 -13.14 6.37
N ILE A 239 -6.93 -12.70 7.13
CA ILE A 239 -6.00 -13.58 7.85
C ILE A 239 -6.37 -13.57 9.32
N ALA A 240 -6.53 -14.75 9.91
CA ALA A 240 -6.70 -14.91 11.34
C ALA A 240 -5.59 -14.18 12.11
N ASP A 241 -5.97 -13.48 13.18
CA ASP A 241 -5.06 -12.77 14.11
C ASP A 241 -4.22 -11.61 13.53
N LEU A 242 -4.28 -11.34 12.22
CA LEU A 242 -3.62 -10.19 11.58
C LEU A 242 -4.60 -9.16 11.04
N GLY A 243 -5.81 -9.56 10.66
CA GLY A 243 -6.83 -8.69 10.07
C GLY A 243 -7.00 -8.96 8.57
N VAL A 244 -7.05 -7.91 7.76
CA VAL A 244 -7.25 -8.02 6.31
C VAL A 244 -5.92 -7.83 5.60
N GLN A 245 -5.54 -8.81 4.76
CA GLN A 245 -4.42 -8.71 3.85
C GLN A 245 -4.92 -8.30 2.47
N PHE A 246 -4.16 -7.42 1.82
CA PHE A 246 -4.38 -7.07 0.42
C PHE A 246 -3.18 -7.46 -0.44
N THR A 247 -3.49 -7.90 -1.65
CA THR A 247 -2.56 -8.23 -2.73
C THR A 247 -2.76 -7.21 -3.83
N PHE A 248 -1.69 -6.48 -4.16
CA PHE A 248 -1.66 -5.48 -5.23
C PHE A 248 -0.92 -6.06 -6.43
N GLU A 249 -1.53 -5.97 -7.60
CA GLU A 249 -1.02 -6.56 -8.84
C GLU A 249 -1.13 -5.57 -10.00
N LYS A 250 -0.13 -5.58 -10.89
CA LYS A 250 -0.22 -4.90 -12.19
C LYS A 250 -0.85 -5.86 -13.19
N THR A 251 -2.00 -5.49 -13.75
CA THR A 251 -2.76 -6.32 -14.70
C THR A 251 -2.69 -5.81 -16.14
N GLY A 252 -2.26 -4.56 -16.36
CA GLY A 252 -2.18 -3.98 -17.69
C GLY A 252 -1.46 -2.63 -17.74
N ASP A 253 -1.68 -1.92 -18.84
CA ASP A 253 -1.09 -0.60 -19.07
C ASP A 253 -1.73 0.45 -18.17
N THR A 254 -0.90 1.40 -17.74
CA THR A 254 -1.25 2.42 -16.74
C THR A 254 -1.17 3.81 -17.38
N SER A 255 -2.13 4.69 -17.15
CA SER A 255 -2.15 6.04 -17.71
C SER A 255 -2.51 7.11 -16.67
N PHE A 256 -1.57 7.99 -16.35
CA PHE A 256 -1.77 9.10 -15.42
C PHE A 256 -1.80 10.44 -16.17
N LYS A 257 -2.73 10.55 -17.13
CA LYS A 257 -2.89 11.73 -18.01
C LYS A 257 -4.23 12.42 -17.72
N GLU A 258 -5.01 12.70 -18.76
CA GLU A 258 -6.27 13.46 -18.69
C GLU A 258 -7.31 12.91 -17.71
N ARG A 259 -7.40 11.58 -17.56
CA ARG A 259 -8.42 10.92 -16.73
C ARG A 259 -7.94 10.52 -15.33
N ARG A 260 -6.75 10.96 -14.92
CA ARG A 260 -6.21 10.64 -13.59
C ARG A 260 -7.01 11.37 -12.50
N VAL A 261 -7.10 10.75 -11.32
CA VAL A 261 -7.58 11.42 -10.11
C VAL A 261 -6.46 12.30 -9.57
N ILE A 262 -6.77 13.56 -9.25
CA ILE A 262 -5.81 14.47 -8.62
C ILE A 262 -5.80 14.16 -7.11
N PRO A 263 -4.63 13.92 -6.49
CA PRO A 263 -4.54 13.74 -5.04
C PRO A 263 -4.91 15.05 -4.31
N THR A 264 -6.19 15.21 -3.99
CA THR A 264 -6.70 16.32 -3.18
C THR A 264 -7.41 15.80 -1.94
N SER A 265 -7.50 16.61 -0.89
CA SER A 265 -8.15 16.25 0.38
C SER A 265 -9.59 15.74 0.20
N GLU A 266 -10.30 16.23 -0.81
CA GLU A 266 -11.67 15.85 -1.17
C GLU A 266 -11.79 14.40 -1.63
N VAL A 267 -10.70 13.79 -2.11
CA VAL A 267 -10.66 12.35 -2.43
C VAL A 267 -11.03 11.52 -1.20
N LYS A 268 -10.61 11.95 0.00
CA LYS A 268 -10.98 11.26 1.25
C LYS A 268 -12.50 11.24 1.42
N GLU A 269 -13.18 12.36 1.18
CA GLU A 269 -14.63 12.44 1.30
C GLU A 269 -15.36 11.63 0.23
N LEU A 270 -14.91 11.78 -1.02
CA LEU A 270 -15.50 11.10 -2.17
C LEU A 270 -15.45 9.58 -2.00
N CYS A 271 -14.34 9.05 -1.46
CA CYS A 271 -14.16 7.63 -1.17
C CYS A 271 -15.20 7.07 -0.18
N PHE A 272 -15.80 7.93 0.65
CA PHE A 272 -16.81 7.57 1.63
C PHE A 272 -18.19 8.19 1.33
N GLY A 273 -18.46 8.45 0.04
CA GLY A 273 -19.78 8.87 -0.42
C GLY A 273 -20.14 10.32 -0.10
N ARG A 274 -19.16 11.17 0.24
CA ARG A 274 -19.40 12.59 0.52
C ARG A 274 -18.82 13.43 -0.60
N VAL A 275 -19.65 14.23 -1.24
CA VAL A 275 -19.21 15.11 -2.34
C VAL A 275 -19.37 16.57 -1.90
N PRO A 276 -18.26 17.29 -1.62
CA PRO A 276 -18.32 18.71 -1.32
C PRO A 276 -18.81 19.48 -2.55
N THR A 277 -19.63 20.51 -2.31
CA THR A 277 -20.11 21.39 -3.39
C THR A 277 -19.36 22.72 -3.38
N LEU A 278 -19.59 23.50 -4.45
CA LEU A 278 -19.15 24.89 -4.55
C LEU A 278 -19.73 25.84 -3.49
N PHE A 279 -20.74 25.41 -2.72
CA PHE A 279 -21.33 26.19 -1.63
C PHE A 279 -20.62 25.98 -0.29
N ARG A 280 -19.68 25.03 -0.20
CA ARG A 280 -18.94 24.74 1.02
C ARG A 280 -17.78 25.70 1.20
N GLU A 281 -17.75 26.37 2.34
CA GLU A 281 -16.60 27.16 2.78
C GLU A 281 -15.49 26.24 3.31
N LYS A 282 -14.29 26.32 2.74
CA LYS A 282 -13.12 25.62 3.27
C LYS A 282 -12.56 26.36 4.48
N LYS A 283 -12.70 25.76 5.68
CA LYS A 283 -12.13 26.32 6.93
C LYS A 283 -10.63 26.17 7.03
N ASN A 284 -10.07 25.13 6.43
CA ASN A 284 -8.64 24.88 6.35
C ASN A 284 -8.30 24.56 4.89
N LEU A 285 -7.30 25.24 4.35
CA LEU A 285 -6.85 25.05 2.97
C LEU A 285 -6.12 23.72 2.78
N ASP A 286 -5.46 23.21 3.83
CA ASP A 286 -4.61 22.01 3.77
C ASP A 286 -5.39 20.72 4.06
N GLU A 287 -6.31 20.75 5.02
CA GLU A 287 -7.12 19.59 5.36
C GLU A 287 -8.50 20.01 5.88
N ASP A 288 -9.52 19.80 5.05
CA ASP A 288 -10.89 19.91 5.51
C ASP A 288 -11.24 18.65 6.31
N VAL A 289 -11.29 18.77 7.63
CA VAL A 289 -11.66 17.68 8.56
C VAL A 289 -13.15 17.66 8.88
N GLU A 290 -13.98 18.48 8.25
CA GLU A 290 -15.43 18.45 8.50
C GLU A 290 -16.06 17.10 8.14
N TRP A 291 -15.39 16.29 7.31
CA TRP A 291 -15.83 14.91 7.08
C TRP A 291 -15.78 14.00 8.31
N GLN A 292 -14.99 14.36 9.33
CA GLN A 292 -14.92 13.62 10.59
C GLN A 292 -16.06 13.97 11.55
N LYS A 293 -16.76 15.08 11.32
CA LYS A 293 -17.88 15.51 12.16
C LYS A 293 -19.17 14.84 11.72
N GLU A 294 -20.02 14.53 12.68
CA GLU A 294 -21.39 14.08 12.42
C GLU A 294 -22.10 15.07 11.51
N LEU A 295 -22.77 14.53 10.49
CA LEU A 295 -23.51 15.30 9.51
C LEU A 295 -24.61 16.08 10.23
N LYS A 296 -24.51 17.41 10.24
CA LYS A 296 -25.68 18.25 10.45
C LYS A 296 -26.48 18.18 9.16
N THR A 297 -27.31 17.14 9.02
CA THR A 297 -28.35 17.15 7.99
C THR A 297 -29.10 18.48 8.13
N SER A 298 -29.44 19.09 7.01
CA SER A 298 -30.18 20.35 6.90
C SER A 298 -31.63 20.18 7.38
N SER A 299 -31.79 19.72 8.62
CA SER A 299 -33.07 19.51 9.30
C SER A 299 -33.62 20.82 9.88
N GLY A 300 -32.88 21.92 9.78
CA GLY A 300 -33.28 23.24 10.26
C GLY A 300 -33.30 24.24 9.11
N THR A 301 -34.51 24.59 8.67
CA THR A 301 -34.86 25.81 7.89
C THR A 301 -33.71 26.43 7.09
N GLY A 302 -33.44 25.87 5.91
CA GLY A 302 -32.47 26.39 4.95
C GLY A 302 -31.82 25.26 4.15
N ILE A 303 -31.86 25.33 2.83
CA ILE A 303 -31.17 24.35 1.97
C ILE A 303 -29.67 24.68 1.99
N LYS A 304 -28.92 24.15 2.96
CA LYS A 304 -27.46 24.15 2.90
C LYS A 304 -26.99 22.93 2.11
N VAL A 305 -26.81 23.08 0.80
CA VAL A 305 -26.24 22.05 -0.08
C VAL A 305 -24.70 22.07 -0.01
N GLU A 306 -24.11 22.15 1.17
CA GLU A 306 -22.64 22.22 1.33
C GLU A 306 -21.99 20.86 0.98
N ILE A 307 -22.69 19.75 1.25
CA ILE A 307 -22.21 18.38 1.03
C ILE A 307 -23.36 17.55 0.45
N LEU A 308 -23.09 16.82 -0.62
CA LEU A 308 -24.00 15.81 -1.17
C LEU A 308 -23.65 14.44 -0.58
N GLN A 309 -24.66 13.68 -0.15
CA GLN A 309 -24.49 12.32 0.35
C GLN A 309 -24.83 11.32 -0.76
N MET A 310 -23.86 10.49 -1.09
CA MET A 310 -23.88 9.54 -2.20
C MET A 310 -23.32 8.17 -1.81
N GLY A 311 -23.22 7.87 -0.52
CA GLY A 311 -22.68 6.60 -0.01
C GLY A 311 -23.65 5.44 -0.14
N SER A 312 -24.95 5.71 -0.16
CA SER A 312 -26.02 4.72 -0.35
C SER A 312 -27.13 5.24 -1.26
N VAL A 313 -27.99 4.34 -1.73
CA VAL A 313 -29.13 4.69 -2.57
C VAL A 313 -30.13 5.56 -1.80
N GLU A 314 -30.27 5.31 -0.50
CA GLU A 314 -31.09 6.08 0.44
C GLU A 314 -30.52 7.50 0.61
N GLU A 315 -29.22 7.63 0.84
CA GLU A 315 -28.52 8.92 0.92
C GLU A 315 -28.64 9.72 -0.38
N ILE A 316 -28.57 9.06 -1.54
CA ILE A 316 -28.80 9.69 -2.84
C ILE A 316 -30.23 10.23 -2.90
N ALA A 317 -31.24 9.46 -2.49
CA ALA A 317 -32.63 9.90 -2.49
C ALA A 317 -32.88 11.09 -1.55
N GLU A 318 -32.25 11.09 -0.37
CA GLU A 318 -32.29 12.21 0.56
C GLU A 318 -31.63 13.46 -0.03
N THR A 319 -30.45 13.31 -0.63
CA THR A 319 -29.75 14.40 -1.31
C THR A 319 -30.58 14.97 -2.46
N LEU A 320 -31.21 14.11 -3.28
CA LEU A 320 -32.11 14.53 -4.36
C LEU A 320 -33.31 15.32 -3.83
N THR A 321 -33.84 14.93 -2.66
CA THR A 321 -34.92 15.66 -2.00
C THR A 321 -34.44 17.04 -1.53
N GLN A 322 -33.23 17.11 -0.94
CA GLN A 322 -32.63 18.35 -0.45
C GLN A 322 -32.37 19.35 -1.57
N ILE A 323 -31.95 18.90 -2.76
CA ILE A 323 -31.73 19.77 -3.92
C ILE A 323 -33.01 20.10 -4.71
N GLY A 324 -34.18 19.63 -4.24
CA GLY A 324 -35.48 19.94 -4.83
C GLY A 324 -35.87 19.11 -6.06
N CYS A 325 -35.29 17.92 -6.25
CA CYS A 325 -35.74 17.01 -7.31
C CYS A 325 -37.17 16.50 -7.07
N ASN A 326 -37.85 16.13 -8.17
CA ASN A 326 -39.24 15.69 -8.12
C ASN A 326 -39.41 14.37 -7.33
N GLY A 327 -40.62 14.16 -6.81
CA GLY A 327 -40.96 12.96 -6.02
C GLY A 327 -40.70 11.66 -6.79
N ASN A 328 -40.97 11.64 -8.10
CA ASN A 328 -40.77 10.45 -8.95
C ASN A 328 -39.31 9.99 -9.02
N THR A 329 -38.36 10.91 -9.13
CA THR A 329 -36.92 10.60 -9.14
C THR A 329 -36.47 10.13 -7.76
N THR A 330 -36.95 10.73 -6.67
CA THR A 330 -36.60 10.27 -5.31
C THR A 330 -37.15 8.88 -4.99
N LEU A 331 -38.39 8.58 -5.44
CA LEU A 331 -39.02 7.26 -5.33
C LEU A 331 -38.28 6.22 -6.16
N PHE A 332 -37.78 6.57 -7.34
CA PHE A 332 -36.99 5.66 -8.18
C PHE A 332 -35.78 5.08 -7.45
N TYR A 333 -35.05 5.92 -6.70
CA TYR A 333 -33.91 5.46 -5.89
C TYR A 333 -34.41 4.64 -4.68
N LYS A 334 -35.45 5.07 -3.97
CA LYS A 334 -36.00 4.31 -2.83
C LYS A 334 -36.57 2.92 -3.19
N GLU A 335 -37.08 2.74 -4.41
CA GLU A 335 -37.72 1.49 -4.85
C GLU A 335 -36.75 0.44 -5.42
N GLY A 336 -35.44 0.72 -5.47
CA GLY A 336 -34.43 -0.26 -5.88
C GLY A 336 -34.56 -0.77 -7.34
N LYS A 337 -35.21 0.01 -8.21
CA LYS A 337 -35.42 -0.39 -9.62
C LYS A 337 -34.08 -0.43 -10.37
N LYS A 338 -33.86 -1.52 -11.14
CA LYS A 338 -32.63 -1.76 -11.92
C LYS A 338 -32.25 -0.53 -12.75
N HIS A 339 -30.97 -0.18 -12.68
CA HIS A 339 -30.33 0.96 -13.34
C HIS A 339 -30.87 1.21 -14.76
N ARG A 340 -31.60 2.31 -14.95
CA ARG A 340 -31.73 2.98 -16.23
C ARG A 340 -31.05 4.33 -16.10
N HIS A 341 -30.27 4.67 -17.13
CA HIS A 341 -29.40 5.84 -17.18
C HIS A 341 -30.11 7.13 -16.73
N LEU A 342 -29.36 8.04 -16.10
CA LEU A 342 -29.80 9.40 -15.72
C LEU A 342 -30.34 10.23 -16.90
N PHE A 343 -30.08 9.79 -18.13
CA PHE A 343 -30.68 10.32 -19.35
C PHE A 343 -31.21 9.17 -20.22
N PRO A 344 -32.49 8.79 -20.12
CA PRO A 344 -33.11 8.04 -21.20
C PRO A 344 -33.26 9.01 -22.37
N GLY A 345 -32.54 8.75 -23.46
CA GLY A 345 -32.70 9.48 -24.71
C GLY A 345 -34.17 9.49 -25.12
N SER A 346 -34.61 10.66 -25.59
CA SER A 346 -35.90 10.91 -26.24
C SER A 346 -36.19 9.91 -27.35
#